data_AF-A0A6J8D5Q0-F1
#
_entry.id   AF-A0A6J8D5Q0-F1
#
_cell.length_a   1.000
_cell.length_b   1.000
_cell.length_c   1.000
_cell.angle_alpha   90.00
_cell.angle_beta   90.00
_cell.angle_gamma   90.00
#
_symmetry.space_group_name_H-M   'P 1'
#
loop_
_entity.id
_entity.type
_entity.pdbx_description
1 polymer ?
#
loop_
_entity_poly.entity_id
_entity_poly.type
_entity_poly.pdbx_seq_one_letter_code
_entity_poly.pdbx_strand_id
1 'polypeptide(L)'
;MEKLGTCRKFAGYLKDNGTIFLRKFESFCKLHELDILNEKKVAAFHLHLEGPALTWFNGLSPDLSRTSVKRLFTEKYVQIGWQHPSVDVNSETFHNMQLGPIQEIEDLFCQVQEKGQILSKPEHEIMFRFINGLPEKLTFYVRTSHLKTESETLSFAKAGEA
;
A
#
# COMPACT_ATOMS: atom_id res chain seq x y z
N MET A 1 7.87 6.07 24.96
CA MET A 1 9.19 6.18 24.29
C MET A 1 9.19 5.23 23.10
N GLU A 2 8.78 5.70 21.92
CA GLU A 2 8.95 4.95 20.68
C GLU A 2 10.45 4.86 20.36
N LYS A 3 10.95 3.64 20.11
CA LYS A 3 12.33 3.42 19.68
C LYS A 3 12.53 4.09 18.33
N LEU A 4 13.20 5.24 18.30
CA LEU A 4 13.71 5.85 17.08
C LEU A 4 14.55 4.82 16.30
N GLY A 5 14.18 4.57 15.05
CA GLY A 5 15.13 4.19 14.00
C GLY A 5 15.33 2.71 13.67
N THR A 6 14.42 1.80 14.01
CA THR A 6 14.52 0.43 13.47
C THR A 6 13.72 0.29 12.18
N CYS A 7 14.42 0.18 11.04
CA CYS A 7 13.77 -0.24 9.79
C CYS A 7 13.32 -1.69 9.99
N ARG A 8 12.02 -1.96 9.82
CA ARG A 8 11.48 -3.32 9.94
C ARG A 8 12.09 -4.20 8.84
N LYS A 9 12.49 -5.41 9.19
CA LYS A 9 13.01 -6.38 8.22
C LYS A 9 11.96 -6.67 7.14
N PHE A 10 12.44 -6.89 5.91
CA PHE A 10 11.65 -7.25 4.75
C PHE A 10 11.91 -8.70 4.38
N ALA A 11 10.86 -9.52 4.45
CA ALA A 11 11.00 -10.96 4.21
C ALA A 11 10.77 -11.34 2.74
N GLY A 12 10.09 -10.49 1.95
CA GLY A 12 9.75 -10.76 0.56
C GLY A 12 8.50 -11.63 0.39
N TYR A 13 7.63 -11.64 1.40
CA TYR A 13 6.32 -12.29 1.30
C TYR A 13 5.28 -11.34 0.70
N LEU A 14 4.13 -11.89 0.27
CA LEU A 14 3.05 -11.15 -0.39
C LEU A 14 2.45 -10.01 0.45
N LYS A 15 2.48 -10.13 1.77
CA LYS A 15 2.02 -9.10 2.70
C LYS A 15 3.02 -7.97 2.88
N ASP A 16 4.26 -8.15 2.42
CA ASP A 16 5.31 -7.16 2.58
C ASP A 16 5.21 -6.12 1.46
N ASN A 17 5.10 -4.85 1.86
CA ASN A 17 5.04 -3.75 0.90
C ASN A 17 6.46 -3.25 0.60
N GLY A 18 6.99 -3.63 -0.57
CA GLY A 18 8.33 -3.25 -1.02
C GLY A 18 8.54 -1.73 -1.12
N THR A 19 7.51 -0.98 -1.50
CA THR A 19 7.54 0.49 -1.59
C THR A 19 7.70 1.14 -0.22
N ILE A 20 6.90 0.70 0.76
CA ILE A 20 6.98 1.19 2.14
C ILE A 20 8.33 0.84 2.77
N PHE A 21 8.82 -0.38 2.52
CA PHE A 21 10.13 -0.80 2.98
C PHE A 21 11.24 0.09 2.41
N LEU A 22 11.32 0.27 1.09
CA LEU A 22 12.33 1.12 0.46
C LEU A 22 12.31 2.54 1.01
N ARG A 23 11.12 3.15 1.14
CA ARG A 23 10.99 4.50 1.71
C ARG A 23 11.53 4.57 3.14
N LYS A 24 11.19 3.61 3.99
CA LYS A 24 11.67 3.54 5.38
C LYS A 24 13.18 3.29 5.43
N PHE A 25 13.70 2.43 4.57
CA PHE A 25 15.11 2.13 4.46
C PHE A 25 15.92 3.36 3.98
N GLU A 26 15.39 4.14 3.05
CA GLU A 26 16.01 5.41 2.62
C GLU A 26 16.05 6.43 3.74
N SER A 27 14.97 6.59 4.51
CA SER A 27 14.97 7.45 5.69
C SER A 27 16.00 6.98 6.73
N PHE A 28 16.13 5.67 6.93
CA PHE A 28 17.17 5.08 7.79
C PHE A 28 18.58 5.42 7.28
N CYS A 29 18.83 5.26 5.97
CA CYS A 29 20.12 5.59 5.37
C CYS A 29 20.49 7.07 5.56
N LYS A 30 19.51 7.98 5.41
CA LYS A 30 19.71 9.42 5.63
C LYS A 30 20.04 9.73 7.09
N LEU A 31 19.29 9.15 8.03
CA LEU A 31 19.49 9.37 9.46
C LEU A 31 20.86 8.89 9.96
N HIS A 32 21.35 7.79 9.38
CA HIS A 32 22.64 7.19 9.75
C HIS A 32 23.78 7.56 8.79
N GLU A 33 23.58 8.56 7.93
CA GLU A 33 24.59 9.06 6.98
C GLU A 33 25.20 7.96 6.09
N LEU A 34 24.43 6.91 5.80
CA LEU A 34 24.84 5.77 4.98
C LEU A 34 24.81 6.07 3.48
N ASP A 35 24.21 7.20 3.07
CA ASP A 35 24.15 7.64 1.67
C ASP A 35 25.53 8.00 1.08
N ILE A 36 26.55 8.18 1.93
CA ILE A 36 27.89 8.62 1.53
C ILE A 36 28.74 7.44 0.99
N LEU A 37 28.40 6.19 1.36
CA LEU A 37 29.17 4.99 0.98
C LEU A 37 28.23 3.86 0.51
N ASN A 38 28.20 3.64 -0.81
CA ASN A 38 27.39 2.60 -1.45
C ASN A 38 27.55 1.22 -0.81
N GLU A 39 28.76 0.84 -0.42
CA GLU A 39 29.02 -0.47 0.22
C GLU A 39 28.36 -0.60 1.59
N LYS A 40 28.40 0.46 2.42
CA LYS A 40 27.72 0.48 3.72
C LYS A 40 26.21 0.43 3.56
N LYS A 41 25.68 1.11 2.53
CA LYS A 41 24.26 1.08 2.18
C LYS A 41 23.81 -0.30 1.73
N VAL A 42 24.60 -0.99 0.91
CA VAL A 42 24.31 -2.36 0.45
C VAL A 42 24.40 -3.36 1.60
N ALA A 43 25.40 -3.25 2.48
CA ALA A 43 25.52 -4.08 3.67
C ALA A 43 24.34 -3.83 4.64
N ALA A 44 23.96 -2.57 4.86
CA ALA A 44 22.79 -2.25 5.66
C ALA A 44 21.51 -2.80 5.01
N PHE A 45 21.38 -2.73 3.69
CA PHE A 45 20.24 -3.29 2.97
C PHE A 45 20.13 -4.79 3.21
N HIS A 46 21.24 -5.52 3.07
CA HIS A 46 21.34 -6.95 3.34
C HIS A 46 20.87 -7.30 4.77
N LEU A 47 21.30 -6.54 5.79
CA LEU A 47 20.89 -6.77 7.19
C LEU A 47 19.39 -6.57 7.45
N HIS A 48 18.73 -5.79 6.60
CA HIS A 48 17.31 -5.51 6.68
C HIS A 48 16.46 -6.46 5.83
N LEU A 49 17.06 -7.45 5.18
CA LEU A 49 16.36 -8.52 4.50
C LEU A 49 16.31 -9.77 5.39
N GLU A 50 15.23 -10.54 5.25
CA GLU A 50 15.09 -11.87 5.81
C GLU A 50 14.33 -12.77 4.83
N GLY A 51 14.17 -14.06 5.17
CA GLY A 51 13.34 -15.00 4.40
C GLY A 51 13.68 -15.06 2.90
N PRO A 52 12.67 -15.20 2.02
CA PRO A 52 12.84 -15.23 0.57
C PRO A 52 13.60 -14.04 -0.03
N ALA A 53 13.42 -12.83 0.52
CA ALA A 53 14.12 -11.65 0.06
C ALA A 53 15.63 -11.75 0.31
N LEU A 54 16.03 -12.26 1.47
CA LEU A 54 17.44 -12.51 1.77
C LEU A 54 18.04 -13.57 0.84
N THR A 55 17.33 -14.68 0.62
CA THR A 55 17.78 -15.72 -0.33
C THR A 55 17.94 -15.17 -1.74
N TRP A 56 17.00 -14.34 -2.21
CA TRP A 56 17.12 -13.67 -3.50
C TRP A 56 18.35 -12.76 -3.56
N PHE A 57 18.57 -11.94 -2.53
CA PHE A 57 19.67 -11.01 -2.49
C PHE A 57 21.03 -11.72 -2.52
N ASN A 58 21.15 -12.84 -1.81
CA ASN A 58 22.36 -13.66 -1.81
C ASN A 58 22.63 -14.37 -3.14
N GLY A 59 21.61 -14.52 -3.99
CA GLY A 59 21.75 -15.05 -5.36
C GLY A 59 22.18 -14.01 -6.40
N LEU A 60 22.34 -12.75 -6.02
CA LEU A 60 22.78 -11.68 -6.91
C LEU A 60 24.31 -11.73 -7.11
N SER A 61 24.78 -11.39 -8.31
CA SER A 61 26.22 -11.34 -8.59
C SER A 61 26.93 -10.30 -7.70
N PRO A 62 28.16 -10.58 -7.22
CA PRO A 62 28.87 -9.71 -6.27
C PRO A 62 29.20 -8.30 -6.81
N ASP A 63 29.20 -8.10 -8.13
CA ASP A 63 29.52 -6.81 -8.78
C ASP A 63 28.38 -5.76 -8.69
N LEU A 64 27.28 -6.09 -8.02
CA LEU A 64 26.06 -5.26 -7.98
C LEU A 64 26.13 -4.00 -7.12
N SER A 65 27.27 -3.74 -6.49
CA SER A 65 27.43 -2.85 -5.33
C SER A 65 27.18 -1.35 -5.57
N ARG A 66 27.09 -0.85 -6.82
CA ARG A 66 27.10 0.61 -7.06
C ARG A 66 25.80 1.25 -7.57
N THR A 67 24.89 0.52 -8.19
CA THR A 67 23.67 1.15 -8.76
C THR A 67 22.48 0.21 -8.90
N SER A 68 22.68 -1.09 -8.71
CA SER A 68 21.74 -2.09 -9.22
C SER A 68 20.78 -2.65 -8.18
N VAL A 69 21.12 -2.62 -6.88
CA VAL A 69 20.29 -3.26 -5.83
C VAL A 69 18.91 -2.61 -5.70
N LYS A 70 18.83 -1.28 -5.61
CA LYS A 70 17.54 -0.58 -5.56
C LYS A 70 16.71 -0.85 -6.82
N ARG A 71 17.34 -0.84 -7.99
CA ARG A 71 16.69 -1.12 -9.27
C ARG A 71 16.12 -2.54 -9.31
N LEU A 72 16.96 -3.55 -9.06
CA LEU A 72 16.54 -4.96 -9.07
C LEU A 72 15.50 -5.26 -7.98
N PHE A 73 15.61 -4.63 -6.80
CA PHE A 73 14.60 -4.76 -5.76
C PHE A 73 13.27 -4.16 -6.22
N THR A 74 13.30 -2.98 -6.84
CA THR A 74 12.11 -2.34 -7.39
C THR A 74 11.48 -3.22 -8.47
N GLU A 75 12.28 -3.73 -9.41
CA GLU A 75 11.80 -4.64 -10.46
C GLU A 75 11.13 -5.88 -9.85
N LYS A 76 11.74 -6.50 -8.83
CA LYS A 76 11.23 -7.74 -8.26
C LYS A 76 10.07 -7.59 -7.27
N TYR A 77 10.11 -6.59 -6.40
CA TYR A 77 9.22 -6.48 -5.24
C TYR A 77 8.32 -5.23 -5.26
N VAL A 78 8.50 -4.33 -6.23
CA VAL A 78 7.68 -3.11 -6.38
C VAL A 78 6.90 -3.13 -7.70
N GLN A 79 7.53 -3.47 -8.82
CA GLN A 79 6.89 -3.46 -10.14
C GLN A 79 6.03 -4.70 -10.39
N ILE A 80 6.44 -5.89 -9.94
CA ILE A 80 5.64 -7.13 -10.07
C ILE A 80 4.34 -7.07 -9.25
N GLY A 81 4.20 -6.10 -8.31
CA GLY A 81 2.95 -5.88 -7.58
C GLY A 81 1.73 -5.78 -8.50
N TRP A 82 1.84 -5.18 -9.69
CA TRP A 82 0.72 -4.99 -10.62
C TRP A 82 0.31 -6.23 -11.41
N GLN A 83 1.19 -7.24 -11.53
CA GLN A 83 0.94 -8.47 -12.30
C GLN A 83 0.78 -9.70 -11.41
N HIS A 84 0.76 -9.51 -10.09
CA HIS A 84 0.63 -10.62 -9.15
C HIS A 84 -0.84 -11.04 -9.01
N PRO A 85 -1.17 -12.34 -9.04
CA PRO A 85 -2.55 -12.84 -8.93
C PRO A 85 -3.30 -12.33 -7.70
N SER A 86 -2.58 -12.00 -6.61
CA SER A 86 -3.20 -11.41 -5.41
C SER A 86 -3.61 -9.95 -5.57
N VAL A 87 -2.96 -9.17 -6.45
CA VAL A 87 -3.42 -7.81 -6.79
C VAL A 87 -4.62 -7.87 -7.72
N ASP A 88 -4.69 -8.90 -8.58
CA ASP A 88 -5.89 -9.18 -9.36
C ASP A 88 -7.07 -9.56 -8.45
N VAL A 89 -6.87 -10.48 -7.49
CA VAL A 89 -7.87 -10.83 -6.47
C VAL A 89 -8.24 -9.64 -5.58
N ASN A 90 -7.27 -8.82 -5.17
CA ASN A 90 -7.56 -7.62 -4.38
C ASN A 90 -8.28 -6.54 -5.19
N SER A 91 -7.97 -6.43 -6.49
CA SER A 91 -8.65 -5.55 -7.44
C SER A 91 -10.08 -6.01 -7.61
N GLU A 92 -10.33 -7.29 -7.91
CA GLU A 92 -11.68 -7.85 -8.01
C GLU A 92 -12.45 -7.67 -6.70
N THR A 93 -11.82 -7.95 -5.55
CA THR A 93 -12.43 -7.71 -4.23
C THR A 93 -12.80 -6.25 -4.06
N PHE A 94 -11.92 -5.31 -4.40
CA PHE A 94 -12.17 -3.87 -4.33
C PHE A 94 -13.35 -3.47 -5.22
N HIS A 95 -13.40 -3.96 -6.47
CA HIS A 95 -14.48 -3.66 -7.41
C HIS A 95 -15.84 -4.26 -6.99
N ASN A 96 -15.83 -5.34 -6.20
CA ASN A 96 -17.03 -6.02 -5.73
C ASN A 96 -17.46 -5.63 -4.30
N MET A 97 -16.79 -4.69 -3.64
CA MET A 97 -17.17 -4.24 -2.30
C MET A 97 -18.57 -3.60 -2.31
N GLN A 98 -19.44 -4.10 -1.45
CA GLN A 98 -20.78 -3.59 -1.21
C GLN A 98 -21.08 -3.60 0.30
N LEU A 99 -21.98 -2.71 0.71
CA LEU A 99 -22.48 -2.65 2.07
C LEU A 99 -23.21 -3.96 2.41
N GLY A 100 -22.72 -4.65 3.43
CA GLY A 100 -23.39 -5.83 3.97
C GLY A 100 -24.72 -5.49 4.65
N PRO A 101 -25.63 -6.46 4.82
CA PRO A 101 -26.99 -6.23 5.35
C PRO A 101 -27.04 -5.76 6.82
N ILE A 102 -25.94 -5.92 7.57
CA ILE A 102 -25.80 -5.51 8.98
C ILE A 102 -24.53 -4.71 9.22
N GLN A 103 -23.87 -4.27 8.14
CA GLN A 103 -22.60 -3.56 8.21
C GLN A 103 -22.86 -2.07 8.34
N GLU A 104 -22.11 -1.39 9.22
CA GLU A 104 -22.16 0.07 9.31
C GLU A 104 -21.49 0.72 8.08
N ILE A 105 -22.00 1.87 7.64
CA ILE A 105 -21.48 2.59 6.45
C ILE A 105 -20.00 2.97 6.64
N GLU A 106 -19.61 3.32 7.86
CA GLU A 106 -18.23 3.64 8.26
C GLU A 106 -17.29 2.46 8.05
N ASP A 107 -17.74 1.24 8.37
CA ASP A 107 -16.94 0.04 8.18
C ASP A 107 -16.68 -0.21 6.70
N LEU A 108 -17.69 0.00 5.85
CA LEU A 108 -17.49 -0.07 4.40
C LEU A 108 -16.51 1.00 3.92
N PHE A 109 -16.66 2.24 4.41
CA PHE A 109 -15.80 3.35 4.04
C PHE A 109 -14.33 3.06 4.38
N CYS A 110 -14.05 2.63 5.61
CA CYS A 110 -12.72 2.23 6.05
C CYS A 110 -12.14 1.11 5.19
N GLN A 111 -12.93 0.07 4.90
CA GLN A 111 -12.48 -1.08 4.10
C GLN A 111 -12.15 -0.69 2.65
N VAL A 112 -12.99 0.14 2.03
CA VAL A 112 -12.76 0.64 0.66
C VAL A 112 -11.53 1.54 0.62
N GLN A 113 -11.35 2.41 1.61
CA GLN A 113 -10.19 3.29 1.72
C GLN A 113 -8.90 2.51 1.90
N GLU A 114 -8.85 1.57 2.84
CA GLU A 114 -7.67 0.72 3.09
C GLU A 114 -7.30 -0.10 1.85
N LYS A 115 -8.27 -0.77 1.21
CA LYS A 115 -7.98 -1.55 -0.01
C LYS A 115 -7.58 -0.67 -1.18
N GLY A 116 -8.21 0.49 -1.35
CA GLY A 116 -7.86 1.46 -2.38
C GLY A 116 -6.43 1.96 -2.23
N GLN A 117 -6.01 2.28 -1.00
CA GLN A 117 -4.64 2.69 -0.69
C GLN A 117 -3.62 1.58 -0.94
N ILE A 118 -3.95 0.33 -0.57
CA ILE A 118 -3.09 -0.84 -0.86
C ILE A 118 -2.89 -1.01 -2.37
N LEU A 119 -3.95 -0.81 -3.16
CA LEU A 119 -3.93 -0.86 -4.62
C LEU A 119 -3.39 0.41 -5.28
N SER A 120 -2.96 1.41 -4.50
CA SER A 120 -2.51 2.72 -4.99
C SER A 120 -3.52 3.40 -5.92
N LYS A 121 -4.81 3.24 -5.62
CA LYS A 121 -5.91 3.88 -6.36
C LYS A 121 -5.96 5.38 -6.06
N PRO A 122 -6.26 6.21 -7.07
CA PRO A 122 -6.45 7.63 -6.82
C PRO A 122 -7.72 7.85 -6.00
N GLU A 123 -7.72 8.93 -5.19
CA GLU A 123 -8.78 9.24 -4.23
C GLU A 123 -10.19 9.24 -4.87
N HIS A 124 -10.33 9.82 -6.07
CA HIS A 124 -11.60 9.82 -6.80
C HIS A 124 -12.10 8.42 -7.17
N GLU A 125 -11.23 7.45 -7.46
CA GLU A 125 -11.63 6.06 -7.71
C GLU A 125 -12.05 5.35 -6.41
N ILE A 126 -11.37 5.63 -5.30
CA ILE A 126 -11.74 5.13 -3.97
C ILE A 126 -13.13 5.63 -3.60
N MET A 127 -13.39 6.94 -3.79
CA MET A 127 -14.69 7.55 -3.51
C MET A 127 -15.78 7.05 -4.44
N PHE A 128 -15.50 6.93 -5.73
CA PHE A 128 -16.43 6.34 -6.68
C PHE A 128 -16.80 4.90 -6.29
N ARG A 129 -15.83 4.11 -5.82
CA ARG A 129 -16.07 2.75 -5.36
C ARG A 129 -16.90 2.70 -4.09
N PHE A 130 -16.64 3.57 -3.12
CA PHE A 130 -17.45 3.68 -1.90
C PHE A 130 -18.91 3.97 -2.25
N ILE A 131 -19.17 4.99 -3.08
CA ILE A 131 -20.52 5.39 -3.50
C ILE A 131 -21.25 4.24 -4.23
N ASN A 132 -20.55 3.48 -5.07
CA ASN A 132 -21.10 2.33 -5.78
C ASN A 132 -21.25 1.07 -4.92
N GLY A 133 -20.63 1.05 -3.75
CA GLY A 133 -20.79 -0.01 -2.76
C GLY A 133 -22.04 0.19 -1.89
N LEU A 134 -22.64 1.38 -1.90
CA LEU A 134 -23.87 1.66 -1.16
C LEU A 134 -25.09 1.03 -1.86
N PRO A 135 -26.18 0.77 -1.11
CA PRO A 135 -27.49 0.45 -1.68
C PRO A 135 -27.98 1.53 -2.65
N GLU A 136 -28.71 1.13 -3.70
CA GLU A 136 -29.13 2.02 -4.80
C GLU A 136 -29.81 3.33 -4.34
N LYS A 137 -30.64 3.26 -3.30
CA LYS A 137 -31.30 4.44 -2.71
C LYS A 137 -30.30 5.44 -2.12
N LEU A 138 -29.30 4.95 -1.39
CA LEU A 138 -28.25 5.78 -0.80
C LEU A 138 -27.27 6.28 -1.86
N THR A 139 -26.92 5.46 -2.85
CA THR A 139 -26.10 5.88 -4.00
C THR A 139 -26.77 7.03 -4.76
N PHE A 140 -28.07 6.96 -5.00
CA PHE A 140 -28.81 8.06 -5.64
C PHE A 140 -28.74 9.32 -4.78
N TYR A 141 -29.05 9.21 -3.48
CA TYR A 141 -29.01 10.33 -2.54
C TYR A 141 -27.64 11.03 -2.52
N VAL A 142 -26.56 10.28 -2.36
CA VAL A 142 -25.18 10.80 -2.30
C VAL A 142 -24.73 11.39 -3.65
N ARG A 143 -25.17 10.84 -4.79
CA ARG A 143 -24.83 11.39 -6.12
C ARG A 143 -25.57 12.69 -6.44
N THR A 144 -26.76 12.90 -5.89
CA THR A 144 -27.50 14.16 -6.08
C THR A 144 -26.86 15.33 -5.33
N SER A 145 -26.02 15.05 -4.34
CA SER A 145 -25.22 16.05 -3.65
C SER A 145 -23.89 16.31 -4.37
N HIS A 146 -23.57 17.58 -4.64
CA HIS A 146 -22.29 18.02 -5.21
C HIS A 146 -21.16 17.99 -4.16
N LEU A 147 -20.83 16.81 -3.66
CA LEU A 147 -19.83 16.62 -2.61
C LEU A 147 -18.42 16.73 -3.20
N LYS A 148 -17.51 17.39 -2.46
CA LYS A 148 -16.14 17.65 -2.92
C LYS A 148 -15.08 16.91 -2.12
N THR A 149 -15.45 16.42 -0.94
CA THR A 149 -14.50 15.78 -0.01
C THR A 149 -15.01 14.43 0.51
N GLU A 150 -14.07 13.59 0.96
CA GLU A 150 -14.37 12.26 1.51
C GLU A 150 -15.26 12.37 2.77
N SER A 151 -14.93 13.31 3.67
CA SER A 151 -15.66 13.56 4.91
C SER A 151 -17.11 14.00 4.67
N GLU A 152 -17.33 14.85 3.66
CA GLU A 152 -18.67 15.25 3.24
C GLU A 152 -19.45 14.05 2.69
N THR A 153 -18.80 13.17 1.92
CA THR A 153 -19.42 11.97 1.33
C THR A 153 -19.88 10.97 2.38
N LEU A 154 -19.03 10.68 3.37
CA LEU A 154 -19.41 9.82 4.49
C LEU A 154 -20.56 10.43 5.30
N SER A 155 -20.47 11.71 5.62
CA SER A 155 -21.50 12.43 6.40
C SER A 155 -22.86 12.43 5.69
N PHE A 156 -22.86 12.63 4.36
CA PHE A 156 -24.08 12.60 3.55
C PHE A 156 -24.66 11.19 3.41
N ALA A 157 -23.81 10.17 3.24
CA ALA A 157 -24.24 8.78 3.20
C ALA A 157 -24.95 8.38 4.50
N LYS A 158 -24.40 8.77 5.65
CA LYS A 158 -25.02 8.56 6.96
C LYS A 158 -26.34 9.31 7.12
N ALA A 159 -26.42 10.55 6.64
CA ALA A 159 -27.65 11.34 6.72
C ALA A 159 -28.80 10.71 5.91
N GLY A 160 -28.49 10.00 4.82
CA GLY A 160 -29.48 9.28 4.02
C GLY A 160 -29.89 7.90 4.58
N GLU A 161 -29.16 7.37 5.56
CA GLU A 161 -29.48 6.10 6.23
C GLU A 161 -30.63 6.25 7.25
N ALA A 162 -30.83 7.46 7.77
CA ALA A 162 -31.91 7.82 8.71
C ALA A 162 -33.27 7.98 8.03
#